data_AF-A0A847I1V1-F1
#
_entry.id   AF-A0A847I1V1-F1
#
_cell.length_a   1.000
_cell.length_b   1.000
_cell.length_c   1.000
_cell.angle_alpha   90.00
_cell.angle_beta   90.00
_cell.angle_gamma   90.00
#
_symmetry.space_group_name_H-M   'P 1'
#
loop_
_entity.id
_entity.type
_entity.pdbx_description
1 polymer ?
#
loop_
_entity_poly.entity_id
_entity_poly.type
_entity_poly.pdbx_seq_one_letter_code
_entity_poly.pdbx_strand_id
1 'polypeptide(L)'
;MITDSPRTFGPASAYGRLAAFSLGGVLLLVAVGYLPTRAMGGEPALVAMAVGLGIALVAALAGLAPPIIWAAGSPRAQVTGVLIGMGLRFVLTLGLTLAALLSRMLPPVGLAVWVVIAYLVLMTIDTIGLVRLTRSNA
;
A
#
# COMPACT_ATOMS: atom_id res chain seq x y z
N MET A 1 21.53 35.71 3.88
CA MET A 1 21.85 34.30 4.17
C MET A 1 20.55 33.65 4.62
N ILE A 2 19.78 33.11 3.66
CA ILE A 2 18.52 32.41 3.96
C ILE A 2 18.94 31.02 4.42
N THR A 3 18.86 30.77 5.72
CA THR A 3 18.98 29.42 6.26
C THR A 3 17.67 28.70 5.94
N ASP A 4 17.60 28.08 4.76
CA ASP A 4 16.59 27.07 4.48
C ASP A 4 16.88 25.89 5.41
N SER A 5 16.35 25.94 6.63
CA SER A 5 16.32 24.79 7.52
C SER A 5 15.68 23.63 6.76
N PRO A 6 16.32 22.44 6.67
CA PRO A 6 15.74 21.29 6.00
C PRO A 6 14.33 21.08 6.53
N ARG A 7 13.33 20.99 5.65
CA ARG A 7 11.95 20.68 6.07
C ARG A 7 11.94 19.24 6.59
N THR A 8 12.31 19.05 7.86
CA THR A 8 12.21 17.76 8.52
C THR A 8 10.73 17.50 8.79
N PHE A 9 10.09 16.81 7.86
CA PHE A 9 8.73 16.33 8.04
C PHE A 9 8.70 15.37 9.23
N GLY A 10 7.89 15.67 10.24
CA GLY A 10 7.68 14.76 11.36
C GLY A 10 7.10 13.41 10.88
N PRO A 11 7.32 12.30 11.60
CA PRO A 11 6.92 10.96 11.17
C PRO A 11 5.45 10.86 10.74
N ALA A 12 4.55 11.55 11.45
CA ALA A 12 3.13 11.60 11.14
C ALA A 12 2.83 12.25 9.78
N SER A 13 3.55 13.32 9.42
CA SER A 13 3.37 14.01 8.14
C SER A 13 3.92 13.21 6.95
N ALA A 14 5.04 12.51 7.15
CA ALA A 14 5.59 11.59 6.16
C ALA A 14 4.63 10.40 5.92
N TYR A 15 4.11 9.82 7.00
CA TYR A 15 3.08 8.77 6.93
C TYR A 15 1.84 9.25 6.19
N GLY A 16 1.26 10.39 6.59
CA GLY A 16 0.06 10.93 5.96
C GLY A 16 0.23 11.18 4.47
N ARG A 17 1.39 11.68 4.04
CA ARG A 17 1.68 11.92 2.62
C ARG A 17 1.78 10.63 1.81
N LEU A 18 2.48 9.63 2.33
CA LEU A 18 2.60 8.33 1.66
C LEU A 18 1.25 7.59 1.64
N ALA A 19 0.52 7.60 2.75
CA ALA A 19 -0.84 7.05 2.82
C ALA A 19 -1.78 7.71 1.81
N ALA A 20 -1.67 9.02 1.60
CA ALA A 20 -2.44 9.73 0.59
C ALA A 20 -2.08 9.27 -0.84
N PHE A 21 -0.80 8.99 -1.13
CA PHE A 21 -0.40 8.41 -2.41
C PHE A 21 -0.93 6.99 -2.60
N SER A 22 -0.88 6.15 -1.56
CA SER A 22 -1.43 4.80 -1.62
C SER A 22 -2.95 4.84 -1.86
N LEU A 23 -3.67 5.72 -1.17
CA LEU A 23 -5.11 5.94 -1.40
C LEU A 23 -5.38 6.44 -2.82
N GLY A 24 -4.61 7.41 -3.31
CA GLY A 24 -4.71 7.90 -4.69
C GLY A 24 -4.48 6.79 -5.72
N GLY A 25 -3.52 5.89 -5.47
CA GLY A 25 -3.29 4.71 -6.29
C GLY A 25 -4.49 3.76 -6.33
N VAL A 26 -5.13 3.51 -5.18
CA VAL A 26 -6.38 2.73 -5.12
C VAL A 26 -7.51 3.40 -5.91
N LEU A 27 -7.71 4.70 -5.73
CA LEU A 27 -8.74 5.45 -6.46
C LEU A 27 -8.52 5.41 -7.97
N LEU A 28 -7.27 5.50 -8.41
CA LEU A 28 -6.91 5.34 -9.83
C LEU A 28 -7.23 3.92 -10.33
N LEU A 29 -6.90 2.89 -9.55
CA LEU A 29 -7.24 1.51 -9.89
C LEU A 29 -8.74 1.28 -9.98
N VAL A 30 -9.53 1.87 -9.07
CA VAL A 30 -10.99 1.85 -9.16
C VAL A 30 -11.44 2.51 -10.47
N ALA A 31 -10.95 3.70 -10.77
CA ALA A 31 -11.35 4.45 -11.96
C ALA A 31 -11.05 3.69 -13.26
N VAL A 32 -9.86 3.10 -13.37
CA VAL A 32 -9.43 2.35 -14.57
C VAL A 32 -10.06 0.95 -14.62
N GLY A 33 -10.29 0.33 -13.46
CA GLY A 33 -10.76 -1.04 -13.32
C GLY A 33 -12.27 -1.23 -13.37
N TYR A 34 -13.05 -0.19 -13.09
CA TYR A 34 -14.49 -0.31 -12.87
C TYR A 34 -15.24 -0.86 -14.09
N LEU A 35 -15.12 -0.20 -15.25
CA LEU A 35 -15.81 -0.61 -16.47
C LEU A 35 -15.41 -2.02 -16.95
N PRO A 36 -14.11 -2.36 -17.11
CA PRO A 36 -13.73 -3.68 -17.57
C PRO A 36 -14.16 -4.79 -16.59
N THR A 37 -14.03 -4.55 -15.28
CA THR A 37 -14.45 -5.53 -14.26
C THR A 37 -15.95 -5.79 -14.31
N ARG A 38 -16.76 -4.72 -14.44
CA ARG A 38 -18.21 -4.83 -14.57
C ARG A 38 -18.61 -5.58 -15.85
N ALA A 39 -17.95 -5.30 -16.97
CA ALA A 39 -18.22 -5.96 -18.24
C ALA A 39 -17.91 -7.46 -18.22
N MET A 40 -16.84 -7.87 -17.52
CA MET A 40 -16.39 -9.27 -17.49
C MET A 40 -17.12 -10.15 -16.47
N GLY A 41 -17.60 -9.59 -15.36
CA GLY A 41 -18.15 -10.40 -14.26
C GLY A 41 -19.30 -9.77 -13.48
N GLY A 42 -19.88 -8.67 -13.98
CA GLY A 42 -21.01 -7.99 -13.37
C GLY A 42 -20.73 -7.42 -11.98
N GLU A 43 -21.79 -7.24 -11.20
CA GLU A 43 -21.72 -6.65 -9.84
C GLU A 43 -20.88 -7.48 -8.85
N PRO A 44 -20.94 -8.82 -8.81
CA PRO A 44 -20.09 -9.60 -7.89
C PRO A 44 -18.59 -9.39 -8.13
N ALA A 45 -18.18 -9.18 -9.38
CA ALA A 45 -16.78 -8.88 -9.71
C ALA A 45 -16.34 -7.50 -9.21
N LEU A 46 -17.24 -6.51 -9.19
CA LEU A 46 -16.97 -5.19 -8.60
C LEU A 46 -16.78 -5.25 -7.09
N VAL A 47 -17.57 -6.07 -6.40
CA VAL A 47 -17.38 -6.30 -4.95
C VAL A 47 -16.05 -7.00 -4.70
N ALA A 48 -15.69 -8.02 -5.49
CA ALA A 48 -14.41 -8.70 -5.38
C ALA A 48 -13.23 -7.74 -5.63
N MET A 49 -13.35 -6.83 -6.61
CA MET A 49 -12.39 -5.76 -6.85
C MET A 49 -12.26 -4.86 -5.62
N ALA A 50 -13.36 -4.30 -5.13
CA ALA A 50 -13.35 -3.38 -3.99
C ALA A 50 -12.72 -4.01 -2.75
N VAL A 51 -13.05 -5.27 -2.45
CA VAL A 51 -12.45 -6.03 -1.34
C VAL A 51 -10.96 -6.29 -1.59
N GLY A 52 -10.57 -6.69 -2.80
CA GLY A 52 -9.16 -6.93 -3.14
C GLY A 52 -8.29 -5.68 -3.02
N LEU A 53 -8.80 -4.54 -3.50
CA LEU A 53 -8.17 -3.24 -3.34
C LEU A 53 -8.07 -2.84 -1.86
N GLY A 54 -9.14 -3.07 -1.08
CA GLY A 54 -9.18 -2.79 0.35
C GLY A 54 -8.16 -3.60 1.15
N ILE A 55 -8.04 -4.90 0.86
CA ILE A 55 -7.02 -5.79 1.48
C ILE A 55 -5.61 -5.25 1.20
N ALA A 56 -5.31 -4.95 -0.06
CA ALA A 56 -4.00 -4.45 -0.45
C ALA A 56 -3.70 -3.09 0.19
N LEU A 57 -4.69 -2.21 0.31
CA LEU A 57 -4.55 -0.91 0.96
C LEU A 57 -4.25 -1.05 2.45
N VAL A 58 -5.03 -1.85 3.19
CA VAL A 58 -4.81 -2.08 4.62
C VAL A 58 -3.43 -2.65 4.88
N ALA A 59 -3.03 -3.66 4.09
CA ALA A 59 -1.71 -4.26 4.21
C ALA A 59 -0.58 -3.27 3.85
N ALA A 60 -0.80 -2.42 2.84
CA ALA A 60 0.16 -1.39 2.46
C ALA A 60 0.38 -0.35 3.56
N LEU A 61 -0.71 0.19 4.12
CA LEU A 61 -0.67 1.18 5.20
C LEU A 61 0.01 0.61 6.45
N ALA A 62 -0.32 -0.62 6.82
CA ALA A 62 0.33 -1.31 7.93
C ALA A 62 1.84 -1.52 7.68
N GLY A 63 2.20 -1.98 6.47
CA GLY A 63 3.60 -2.19 6.09
C GLY A 63 4.42 -0.90 6.00
N LEU A 64 3.77 0.25 5.84
CA LEU A 64 4.42 1.56 5.78
C LEU A 64 4.84 2.08 7.17
N ALA A 65 4.15 1.66 8.24
CA ALA A 65 4.40 2.18 9.57
C ALA A 65 5.84 1.89 10.08
N PRO A 66 6.38 0.65 10.01
CA PRO A 66 7.74 0.35 10.43
C PRO A 66 8.84 1.26 9.85
N PRO A 67 9.03 1.40 8.52
CA PRO A 67 10.12 2.21 7.98
C PRO A 67 10.03 3.69 8.38
N ILE A 68 8.82 4.20 8.66
CA ILE A 68 8.63 5.57 9.12
C ILE A 68 8.99 5.74 10.60
N ILE A 69 8.57 4.79 11.45
CA ILE A 69 8.89 4.80 12.88
C ILE A 69 10.41 4.77 13.10
N TRP A 70 11.12 3.95 12.30
CA TRP A 70 12.56 3.79 12.39
C TRP A 70 13.38 4.71 11.46
N ALA A 71 12.74 5.67 10.78
CA ALA A 71 13.40 6.55 9.80
C ALA A 71 14.53 7.40 10.40
N ALA A 72 14.40 7.83 11.66
CA ALA A 72 15.39 8.63 12.38
C ALA A 72 16.45 7.79 13.11
N GLY A 73 16.37 6.46 13.03
CA GLY A 73 17.31 5.55 13.69
C GLY A 73 18.63 5.39 12.94
N SER A 74 19.50 4.53 13.48
CA SER A 74 20.73 4.12 12.80
C SER A 74 20.44 3.44 11.45
N PRO A 75 21.41 3.35 10.52
CA PRO A 75 21.22 2.66 9.24
C PRO A 75 20.68 1.23 9.40
N ARG A 76 21.14 0.53 10.44
CA ARG A 76 20.62 -0.81 10.79
C ARG A 76 19.14 -0.77 11.16
N ALA A 77 18.71 0.18 11.99
CA ALA A 77 17.31 0.35 12.37
C ALA A 77 16.42 0.69 11.16
N GLN A 78 16.91 1.51 10.23
CA GLN A 78 16.20 1.84 8.98
C GLN A 78 15.98 0.59 8.12
N VAL A 79 17.03 -0.22 7.91
CA VAL A 79 16.93 -1.51 7.19
C VAL A 79 15.97 -2.46 7.89
N THR A 80 16.06 -2.58 9.23
CA THR A 80 15.12 -3.38 10.02
C THR A 80 13.68 -2.91 9.84
N GLY A 81 13.42 -1.60 9.85
CA GLY A 81 12.10 -1.03 9.62
C GLY A 81 11.54 -1.41 8.24
N VAL A 82 12.33 -1.32 7.18
CA VAL A 82 11.91 -1.74 5.84
C VAL A 82 11.58 -3.23 5.79
N LEU A 83 12.43 -4.09 6.34
CA LEU A 83 12.22 -5.55 6.32
C LEU A 83 10.97 -5.97 7.11
N ILE A 84 10.77 -5.39 8.30
CA ILE A 84 9.56 -5.62 9.10
C ILE A 84 8.32 -5.12 8.35
N GLY A 85 8.40 -3.94 7.73
CA GLY A 85 7.32 -3.39 6.91
C GLY A 85 6.92 -4.29 5.76
N MET A 86 7.89 -4.82 5.01
CA MET A 86 7.66 -5.78 3.93
C MET A 86 7.04 -7.08 4.45
N GLY A 87 7.56 -7.63 5.55
CA GLY A 87 7.02 -8.83 6.18
C GLY A 87 5.57 -8.65 6.64
N LEU A 88 5.28 -7.54 7.33
CA LEU A 88 3.94 -7.21 7.80
C LEU A 88 2.95 -7.05 6.64
N ARG A 89 3.34 -6.33 5.58
CA ARG A 89 2.55 -6.19 4.36
C ARG A 89 2.23 -7.55 3.74
N PHE A 90 3.24 -8.41 3.60
CA PHE A 90 3.06 -9.72 2.99
C PHE A 90 2.11 -10.59 3.81
N VAL A 91 2.35 -10.71 5.13
CA VAL A 91 1.52 -11.51 6.04
C VAL A 91 0.07 -11.02 6.06
N LEU A 92 -0.17 -9.71 6.11
CA LEU A 92 -1.52 -9.17 6.08
C LEU A 92 -2.20 -9.37 4.72
N THR A 93 -1.48 -9.12 3.62
CA THR A 93 -2.03 -9.34 2.27
C THR A 93 -2.44 -10.80 2.12
N LEU A 94 -1.54 -11.74 2.43
CA LEU A 94 -1.79 -13.16 2.31
C LEU A 94 -2.90 -13.63 3.26
N GLY A 95 -2.82 -13.26 4.55
CA GLY A 95 -3.79 -13.68 5.56
C GLY A 95 -5.20 -13.18 5.27
N LEU A 96 -5.36 -11.91 4.92
CA LEU A 96 -6.66 -11.34 4.58
C LEU A 96 -7.20 -11.89 3.26
N THR A 97 -6.35 -12.11 2.26
CA THR A 97 -6.74 -12.72 0.98
C THR A 97 -7.20 -14.16 1.19
N LEU A 98 -6.47 -14.96 1.97
CA LEU A 98 -6.87 -16.32 2.30
C LEU A 98 -8.19 -16.34 3.09
N ALA A 99 -8.35 -15.46 4.08
CA ALA A 99 -9.61 -15.35 4.82
C ALA A 99 -10.79 -15.01 3.90
N ALA A 100 -10.61 -14.06 2.98
CA ALA A 100 -11.64 -13.68 2.01
C ALA A 100 -11.94 -14.80 1.00
N LEU A 101 -10.94 -15.53 0.51
CA LEU A 101 -11.13 -16.68 -0.38
C LEU A 101 -11.85 -17.84 0.34
N LEU A 102 -11.47 -18.12 1.59
CA LEU A 102 -12.09 -19.18 2.39
C LEU A 102 -13.55 -18.87 2.77
N SER A 103 -13.93 -17.59 2.82
CA SER A 103 -15.33 -17.20 3.01
C SER A 103 -16.26 -17.69 1.89
N ARG A 104 -15.71 -17.92 0.69
CA ARG A 104 -16.46 -18.28 -0.54
C ARG A 104 -17.58 -17.31 -0.93
N MET A 105 -17.60 -16.11 -0.36
CA MET A 105 -18.62 -15.09 -0.63
C MET A 105 -18.35 -14.30 -1.92
N LEU A 106 -17.14 -14.41 -2.47
CA LEU A 106 -16.65 -13.59 -3.57
C LEU A 106 -16.07 -14.46 -4.70
N PRO A 107 -16.18 -14.02 -5.96
CA PRO A 107 -15.47 -14.65 -7.09
C PRO A 107 -13.95 -14.73 -6.84
N PRO A 108 -13.36 -15.93 -6.71
CA PRO A 108 -11.99 -16.09 -6.23
C PRO A 108 -10.96 -15.53 -7.22
N VAL A 109 -11.20 -15.70 -8.52
CA VAL A 109 -10.31 -15.20 -9.58
C VAL A 109 -10.29 -13.68 -9.58
N GLY A 110 -11.46 -13.03 -9.56
CA GLY A 110 -11.57 -11.58 -9.55
C GLY A 110 -10.92 -10.95 -8.32
N LEU A 111 -11.15 -11.55 -7.14
CA LEU A 111 -10.52 -11.12 -5.89
C LEU A 111 -8.99 -11.25 -5.98
N ALA A 112 -8.48 -12.42 -6.35
CA ALA A 112 -7.04 -12.68 -6.40
C ALA A 112 -6.33 -11.75 -7.40
N VAL A 113 -6.91 -11.54 -8.59
CA VAL A 113 -6.34 -10.64 -9.61
C VAL A 113 -6.24 -9.22 -9.08
N TRP A 114 -7.31 -8.68 -8.48
CA TRP A 114 -7.31 -7.32 -7.98
C TRP A 114 -6.41 -7.11 -6.76
N VAL A 115 -6.29 -8.11 -5.88
CA VAL A 115 -5.28 -8.11 -4.80
C VAL A 115 -3.88 -8.01 -5.39
N VAL A 116 -3.54 -8.84 -6.39
CA VAL A 116 -2.20 -8.85 -6.99
C VAL A 116 -1.88 -7.53 -7.69
N ILE A 117 -2.81 -7.03 -8.51
CA ILE A 117 -2.64 -5.73 -9.19
C ILE A 117 -2.40 -4.61 -8.18
N ALA A 118 -3.27 -4.51 -7.17
CA ALA A 118 -3.14 -3.48 -6.15
C ALA A 118 -1.87 -3.64 -5.31
N TYR A 119 -1.51 -4.86 -4.95
CA TYR A 119 -0.27 -5.14 -4.22
C TYR A 119 0.94 -4.57 -4.96
N LEU A 120 1.06 -4.86 -6.26
CA LEU A 120 2.18 -4.41 -7.10
C LEU A 120 2.21 -2.89 -7.27
N VAL A 121 1.05 -2.28 -7.54
CA VAL A 121 0.92 -0.83 -7.74
C VAL A 121 1.27 -0.09 -6.46
N LEU A 122 0.69 -0.50 -5.33
CA LEU A 122 0.95 0.10 -4.03
C LEU A 122 2.40 -0.14 -3.59
N MET A 123 2.98 -1.31 -3.86
CA MET A 123 4.39 -1.58 -3.55
C MET A 123 5.32 -0.63 -4.33
N THR A 124 4.99 -0.37 -5.59
CA THR A 124 5.72 0.58 -6.44
C THR A 124 5.61 2.00 -5.89
N ILE A 125 4.39 2.45 -5.54
CA ILE A 125 4.14 3.77 -4.94
C ILE A 125 4.94 3.94 -3.65
N ASP A 126 4.85 2.97 -2.73
CA ASP A 126 5.52 3.03 -1.43
C ASP A 126 7.04 3.04 -1.59
N THR A 127 7.58 2.22 -2.50
CA THR A 127 9.02 2.18 -2.80
C THR A 127 9.52 3.53 -3.34
N ILE A 128 8.84 4.09 -4.34
CA ILE A 128 9.21 5.39 -4.92
C ILE A 128 9.08 6.49 -3.85
N GLY A 129 8.01 6.45 -3.06
CA GLY A 129 7.74 7.41 -2.00
C GLY A 129 8.82 7.40 -0.91
N LEU A 130 9.20 6.23 -0.42
CA LEU A 130 10.25 6.06 0.57
C LEU A 130 11.61 6.52 0.03
N VAL A 131 11.99 6.13 -1.19
CA VAL A 131 13.25 6.57 -1.82
C VAL A 131 13.32 8.09 -1.92
N ARG A 132 12.22 8.75 -2.31
CA ARG A 132 12.16 10.22 -2.40
C ARG A 132 12.29 10.89 -1.03
N LEU A 133 11.67 10.31 0.01
CA LEU A 133 11.78 10.80 1.38
C LEU A 133 13.20 10.66 1.94
N THR A 134 13.88 9.55 1.67
CA THR A 134 15.26 9.36 2.12
C THR A 134 16.20 10.36 1.45
N ARG A 135 16.03 10.62 0.14
CA ARG A 135 16.85 11.59 -0.60
C ARG A 135 16.62 13.05 -0.19
N SER A 136 15.43 13.42 0.26
CA SER A 136 15.17 14.79 0.73
C SER A 136 15.75 15.10 2.11
N ASN A 137 16.10 14.06 2.87
CA ASN A 137 16.60 14.16 4.24
C ASN A 137 18.13 13.96 4.35
N ALA A 138 18.80 13.61 3.25
CA ALA A 138 20.25 13.45 3.14
C ALA A 138 20.87 14.71 2.53
#